data_AF-A0A5E6RWL2-F1
#
_entry.id   AF-A0A5E6RWL2-F1
#
_cell.length_a   1.000
_cell.length_b   1.000
_cell.length_c   1.000
_cell.angle_alpha   90.00
_cell.angle_beta   90.00
_cell.angle_gamma   90.00
#
_symmetry.space_group_name_H-M   'P 1'
#
loop_
_entity.id
_entity.type
_entity.pdbx_description
1 polymer ?
#
loop_
_entity_poly.entity_id
_entity_poly.type
_entity_poly.pdbx_seq_one_letter_code
_entity_poly.pdbx_strand_id
1 'polypeptide(L)'
;MRLKDEYIPPTYRSVKESHDLAAERFEEIKKNNERIQIEDLALFAASMTEHLSGEDREKTAEMLGRSLVNLTLLLEKHPESEELIMGSATAIILVGVRAVEDLIFRSSESEFKKARPFLEANRKKSIIVERAKTIASQIWQADTGQEYRVTDMAKLVMDILKREGTADLPAIGRVADWIKPIAPHYARLAGRRRKTP
;
A
#
# COMPACT_ATOMS: atom_id res chain seq x y z
N MET A 1 5.28 -14.21 -14.91
CA MET A 1 5.03 -12.80 -15.23
C MET A 1 5.22 -12.01 -13.93
N ARG A 2 6.35 -11.31 -13.75
CA ARG A 2 6.65 -10.60 -12.50
C ARG A 2 5.85 -9.30 -12.46
N LEU A 3 4.89 -9.20 -11.53
CA LEU A 3 4.20 -7.96 -11.19
C LEU A 3 5.26 -6.98 -10.66
N LYS A 4 5.53 -5.93 -11.44
CA LYS A 4 6.41 -4.83 -11.03
C LYS A 4 5.67 -3.99 -9.99
N ASP A 5 6.17 -3.99 -8.76
CA ASP A 5 5.93 -3.03 -7.66
C ASP A 5 4.73 -2.09 -7.85
N GLU A 6 3.53 -2.67 -7.92
CA GLU A 6 2.29 -1.93 -7.77
C GLU A 6 2.19 -1.51 -6.30
N TYR A 7 1.67 -0.30 -6.07
CA TYR A 7 1.49 0.24 -4.73
C TYR A 7 0.64 -0.72 -3.88
N ILE A 8 1.29 -1.40 -2.94
CA ILE A 8 0.64 -2.22 -1.92
C ILE A 8 0.33 -1.30 -0.74
N PRO A 9 -0.94 -1.10 -0.35
CA PRO A 9 -1.27 -0.25 0.78
C PRO A 9 -0.56 -0.76 2.06
N PRO A 10 -0.18 0.12 3.00
CA PRO A 10 0.66 -0.26 4.15
C PRO A 10 0.11 -1.41 5.00
N THR A 11 -1.22 -1.53 5.11
CA THR A 11 -1.92 -2.64 5.80
C THR A 11 -1.69 -4.00 5.15
N TYR A 12 -1.42 -4.03 3.84
CA TYR A 12 -1.14 -5.25 3.08
C TYR A 12 0.35 -5.58 3.03
N ARG A 13 1.23 -4.68 3.50
CA ARG A 13 2.68 -4.93 3.49
C ARG A 13 3.09 -5.96 4.55
N SER A 14 2.61 -5.83 5.78
CA SER A 14 2.90 -6.81 6.84
C SER A 14 2.33 -8.20 6.52
N VAL A 15 1.09 -8.23 5.99
CA VAL A 15 0.43 -9.46 5.54
C VAL A 15 1.25 -10.15 4.46
N LYS A 16 1.69 -9.38 3.46
CA LYS A 16 2.53 -9.90 2.39
C LYS A 16 3.86 -10.45 2.93
N GLU A 17 4.52 -9.75 3.84
CA GLU A 17 5.80 -10.20 4.42
C GLU A 17 5.67 -11.53 5.16
N SER A 18 4.57 -11.76 5.89
CA SER A 18 4.31 -13.01 6.59
C SER A 18 3.95 -14.17 5.64
N HIS A 19 3.16 -13.88 4.60
CA HIS A 19 2.89 -14.85 3.54
C HIS A 19 4.16 -15.21 2.75
N ASP A 20 4.99 -14.22 2.42
CA ASP A 20 6.26 -14.42 1.73
C ASP A 20 7.20 -15.28 2.60
N LEU A 21 7.28 -15.01 3.91
CA LEU A 21 8.06 -15.83 4.85
C LEU A 21 7.56 -17.29 4.92
N ALA A 22 6.25 -17.49 5.01
CA ALA A 22 5.65 -18.82 5.00
C ALA A 22 5.91 -19.56 3.67
N ALA A 23 5.81 -18.85 2.54
CA ALA A 23 6.07 -19.41 1.23
C ALA A 23 7.55 -19.77 1.03
N GLU A 24 8.47 -18.91 1.47
CA GLU A 24 9.91 -19.17 1.45
C GLU A 24 10.26 -20.40 2.27
N ARG A 25 9.72 -20.51 3.50
CA ARG A 25 9.92 -21.69 4.34
C ARG A 25 9.38 -22.96 3.69
N PHE A 26 8.20 -22.89 3.06
CA PHE A 26 7.64 -24.04 2.35
C PHE A 26 8.50 -24.49 1.16
N GLU A 27 9.02 -23.54 0.37
CA GLU A 27 9.92 -23.85 -0.74
C GLU A 27 11.27 -24.39 -0.26
N GLU A 28 11.80 -23.92 0.86
CA GLU A 28 12.99 -24.48 1.50
C GLU A 28 12.77 -25.94 1.91
N ILE A 29 11.67 -26.22 2.61
CA ILE A 29 11.30 -27.58 3.03
C ILE A 29 11.23 -28.51 1.81
N LYS A 30 10.56 -28.07 0.74
CA LYS A 30 10.43 -28.84 -0.50
C LYS A 30 11.77 -29.05 -1.19
N LYS A 31 12.60 -28.01 -1.28
CA LYS A 31 13.92 -28.07 -1.92
C LYS A 31 14.87 -29.01 -1.20
N ASN A 32 14.83 -29.00 0.13
CA ASN A 32 15.69 -29.81 0.97
C ASN A 32 15.10 -31.19 1.28
N ASN A 33 13.87 -31.46 0.84
CA ASN A 33 13.09 -32.66 1.18
C ASN A 33 13.00 -32.86 2.71
N GLU A 34 12.83 -31.75 3.44
CA GLU A 34 12.65 -31.75 4.88
C GLU A 34 11.24 -32.22 5.25
N ARG A 35 11.12 -32.80 6.45
CA ARG A 35 9.82 -33.08 7.04
C ARG A 35 9.26 -31.80 7.65
N ILE A 36 8.01 -31.49 7.34
CA ILE A 36 7.26 -30.39 7.97
C ILE A 36 7.14 -30.66 9.48
N GLN A 37 7.57 -29.68 10.27
CA GLN A 37 7.49 -29.70 11.73
C GLN A 37 6.25 -28.95 12.22
N ILE A 38 5.96 -29.07 13.52
CA ILE A 38 4.82 -28.39 14.12
C ILE A 38 4.99 -26.87 14.13
N GLU A 39 6.22 -26.39 14.20
CA GLU A 39 6.58 -24.97 14.10
C GLU A 39 6.26 -24.42 12.70
N ASP A 40 6.47 -25.23 11.66
CA ASP A 40 6.10 -24.87 10.29
C ASP A 40 4.57 -24.76 10.16
N LEU A 41 3.81 -25.66 10.79
CA LEU A 41 2.35 -25.57 10.85
C LEU A 41 1.88 -24.33 11.61
N ALA A 42 2.57 -23.95 12.69
CA ALA A 42 2.29 -22.72 13.42
C ALA A 42 2.55 -21.46 12.58
N LEU A 43 3.65 -21.45 11.82
CA LEU A 43 3.98 -20.37 10.89
C LEU A 43 2.92 -20.22 9.80
N PHE A 44 2.52 -21.33 9.17
CA PHE A 44 1.46 -21.33 8.15
C PHE A 44 0.09 -20.93 8.72
N ALA A 45 -0.21 -21.35 9.95
CA ALA A 45 -1.43 -20.94 10.64
C ALA A 45 -1.42 -19.44 10.95
N ALA A 46 -0.28 -18.89 11.37
CA ALA A 46 -0.13 -17.47 11.67
C ALA A 46 -0.34 -16.61 10.42
N SER A 47 0.24 -16.98 9.27
CA SER A 47 0.08 -16.23 8.01
C SER A 47 -1.40 -16.15 7.59
N MET A 48 -2.17 -17.23 7.79
CA MET A 48 -3.62 -17.22 7.55
C MET A 48 -4.39 -16.23 8.43
N THR A 49 -3.87 -15.77 9.57
CA THR A 49 -4.61 -14.84 10.44
C THR A 49 -4.33 -13.37 10.16
N GLU A 50 -3.28 -13.06 9.40
CA GLU A 50 -2.82 -11.68 9.27
C GLU A 50 -3.74 -10.77 8.48
N HIS A 51 -4.54 -11.34 7.57
CA HIS A 51 -5.55 -10.60 6.82
C HIS A 51 -6.82 -10.33 7.64
N LEU A 52 -6.98 -10.96 8.80
CA LEU A 52 -8.09 -10.74 9.71
C LEU A 52 -7.81 -9.53 10.61
N SER A 53 -8.88 -8.91 11.11
CA SER A 53 -8.77 -7.76 12.02
C SER A 53 -9.69 -7.91 13.23
N GLY A 54 -9.33 -7.27 14.33
CA GLY A 54 -10.15 -7.24 15.55
C GLY A 54 -10.49 -8.63 16.10
N GLU A 55 -11.75 -8.79 16.49
CA GLU A 55 -12.27 -9.98 17.16
C GLU A 55 -12.14 -11.26 16.31
N ASP A 56 -12.28 -11.17 14.99
CA ASP A 56 -12.14 -12.32 14.10
C ASP A 56 -10.70 -12.86 14.10
N ARG A 57 -9.71 -11.96 14.08
CA ARG A 57 -8.30 -12.35 14.17
C ARG A 57 -8.00 -13.06 15.48
N GLU A 58 -8.47 -12.51 16.60
CA GLU A 58 -8.25 -13.06 17.93
C GLU A 58 -8.87 -14.45 18.06
N LYS A 59 -10.14 -14.61 17.65
CA LYS A 59 -10.83 -15.90 17.69
C LYS A 59 -10.17 -16.94 16.80
N THR A 60 -9.80 -16.59 15.57
CA THR A 60 -9.13 -17.52 14.65
C THR A 60 -7.75 -17.92 15.18
N ALA A 61 -6.97 -16.97 15.68
CA ALA A 61 -5.66 -17.26 16.29
C ALA A 61 -5.80 -18.17 17.52
N GLU A 62 -6.80 -17.94 18.37
CA GLU A 62 -7.10 -18.79 19.51
C GLU A 62 -7.48 -20.22 19.08
N MET A 63 -8.37 -20.36 18.09
CA MET A 63 -8.78 -21.67 17.57
C MET A 63 -7.60 -22.44 16.96
N LEU A 64 -6.74 -21.77 16.18
CA LEU A 64 -5.55 -22.36 15.59
C LEU A 64 -4.54 -22.75 16.67
N GLY A 65 -4.29 -21.88 17.65
CA GLY A 65 -3.40 -22.17 18.79
C GLY A 65 -3.86 -23.39 19.58
N ARG A 66 -5.16 -23.46 19.93
CA ARG A 66 -5.73 -24.63 20.61
C ARG A 66 -5.61 -25.91 19.76
N SER A 67 -5.79 -25.80 18.46
CA SER A 67 -5.67 -26.94 17.53
C SER A 67 -4.23 -27.46 17.46
N LEU A 68 -3.23 -26.57 17.45
CA LEU A 68 -1.81 -26.94 17.47
C LEU A 68 -1.42 -27.59 18.81
N VAL A 69 -1.90 -27.07 19.94
CA VAL A 69 -1.68 -27.72 21.25
C VAL A 69 -2.28 -29.13 21.27
N ASN A 70 -3.51 -29.30 20.76
CA ASN A 70 -4.13 -30.61 20.67
C ASN A 70 -3.36 -31.56 19.74
N LEU A 71 -2.78 -31.03 18.66
CA LEU A 71 -1.93 -31.79 17.76
C LEU A 71 -0.67 -32.28 18.49
N THR A 72 0.03 -31.41 19.22
CA THR A 72 1.20 -31.79 20.05
C THR A 72 0.84 -32.93 21.00
N LEU A 73 -0.25 -32.78 21.75
CA LEU A 73 -0.70 -33.80 22.71
C LEU A 73 -1.07 -35.12 22.02
N LEU A 74 -1.60 -35.07 20.80
CA LEU A 74 -1.94 -36.26 20.04
C LEU A 74 -0.67 -36.99 19.58
N LEU A 75 0.35 -36.25 19.13
CA LEU A 75 1.64 -36.81 18.74
C LEU A 75 2.39 -37.43 19.93
N GLU A 76 2.32 -36.80 21.10
CA GLU A 76 2.90 -37.35 22.34
C GLU A 76 2.23 -38.67 22.75
N LYS A 77 0.91 -38.78 22.59
CA LYS A 77 0.14 -39.97 22.97
C LYS A 77 0.23 -41.10 21.96
N HIS A 78 0.42 -40.77 20.69
CA HIS A 78 0.38 -41.71 19.56
C HIS A 78 1.58 -41.49 18.61
N PRO A 79 2.82 -41.68 19.09
CA PRO A 79 4.01 -41.49 18.25
C PRO A 79 4.05 -42.45 17.06
N GLU A 80 3.41 -43.62 17.14
CA GLU A 80 3.26 -44.57 16.04
C GLU A 80 2.41 -44.03 14.89
N SER A 81 1.57 -43.03 15.15
CA SER A 81 0.68 -42.40 14.18
C SER A 81 1.19 -41.03 13.69
N GLU A 82 2.42 -40.65 14.04
CA GLU A 82 2.98 -39.32 13.79
C GLU A 82 2.91 -38.92 12.31
N GLU A 83 3.25 -39.83 11.39
CA GLU A 83 3.20 -39.58 9.95
C GLU A 83 1.77 -39.28 9.47
N LEU A 84 0.79 -40.08 9.91
CA LEU A 84 -0.61 -39.90 9.53
C LEU A 84 -1.18 -38.60 10.10
N ILE A 85 -0.88 -38.32 11.37
CA ILE A 85 -1.35 -37.12 12.09
C ILE A 85 -0.75 -35.87 11.43
N MET A 86 0.57 -35.82 11.26
CA MET A 86 1.25 -34.68 10.65
C MET A 86 0.88 -34.50 9.19
N GLY A 87 0.76 -35.59 8.42
CA GLY A 87 0.33 -35.55 7.03
C GLY A 87 -1.08 -34.96 6.90
N SER A 88 -2.01 -35.37 7.77
CA SER A 88 -3.38 -34.84 7.78
C SER A 88 -3.43 -33.36 8.17
N ALA A 89 -2.73 -32.99 9.24
CA ALA A 89 -2.66 -31.60 9.71
C ALA A 89 -2.05 -30.66 8.65
N THR A 90 -0.96 -31.11 8.02
CA THR A 90 -0.31 -30.41 6.91
C THR A 90 -1.26 -30.20 5.75
N ALA A 91 -1.96 -31.25 5.31
CA ALA A 91 -2.88 -31.15 4.19
C ALA A 91 -4.00 -30.13 4.46
N ILE A 92 -4.60 -30.16 5.66
CA ILE A 92 -5.66 -29.21 6.05
C ILE A 92 -5.13 -27.77 6.05
N ILE A 93 -3.97 -27.53 6.67
CA ILE A 93 -3.38 -26.19 6.77
C ILE A 93 -3.04 -25.65 5.38
N LEU A 94 -2.40 -26.45 4.51
CA LEU A 94 -2.04 -25.99 3.17
C LEU A 94 -3.27 -25.72 2.28
N VAL A 95 -4.33 -26.51 2.42
CA VAL A 95 -5.61 -26.24 1.74
C VAL A 95 -6.24 -24.94 2.27
N GLY A 96 -6.19 -24.71 3.58
CA GLY A 96 -6.65 -23.48 4.21
C GLY A 96 -5.90 -22.25 3.71
N VAL A 97 -4.56 -22.31 3.68
CA VAL A 97 -3.69 -21.23 3.17
C VAL A 97 -4.08 -20.87 1.74
N ARG A 98 -4.22 -21.86 0.85
CA ARG A 98 -4.60 -21.62 -0.55
C ARG A 98 -6.00 -21.02 -0.70
N ALA A 99 -6.95 -21.44 0.12
CA ALA A 99 -8.30 -20.88 0.10
C ALA A 99 -8.32 -19.40 0.54
N VAL A 100 -7.54 -19.08 1.57
CA VAL A 100 -7.34 -17.71 2.04
C VAL A 100 -6.64 -16.86 0.98
N GLU A 101 -5.57 -17.35 0.36
CA GLU A 101 -4.85 -16.67 -0.71
C GLU A 101 -5.76 -16.34 -1.90
N ASP A 102 -6.57 -17.30 -2.37
CA ASP A 102 -7.54 -17.09 -3.45
C ASP A 102 -8.59 -16.04 -3.07
N LEU A 103 -9.06 -16.05 -1.81
CA LEU A 103 -10.00 -15.05 -1.31
C LEU A 103 -9.38 -13.64 -1.28
N ILE A 104 -8.16 -13.51 -0.74
CA ILE A 104 -7.41 -12.24 -0.69
C ILE A 104 -7.12 -11.74 -2.10
N PHE A 105 -6.74 -12.62 -3.02
CA PHE A 105 -6.46 -12.23 -4.40
C PHE A 105 -7.73 -11.72 -5.10
N ARG A 106 -8.86 -12.40 -4.93
CA ARG A 106 -10.14 -11.96 -5.51
C ARG A 106 -10.65 -10.66 -4.90
N SER A 107 -10.53 -10.49 -3.58
CA SER A 107 -10.96 -9.26 -2.91
C SER A 107 -10.08 -8.08 -3.32
N SER A 108 -8.75 -8.25 -3.31
CA SER A 108 -7.81 -7.23 -3.75
C SER A 108 -8.01 -6.87 -5.22
N GLU A 109 -8.17 -7.82 -6.13
CA GLU A 109 -8.43 -7.54 -7.54
C GLU A 109 -9.72 -6.72 -7.74
N SER A 110 -10.78 -7.04 -6.98
CA SER A 110 -12.04 -6.29 -6.99
C SER A 110 -11.86 -4.87 -6.46
N GLU A 111 -11.14 -4.68 -5.36
CA GLU A 111 -10.82 -3.37 -4.80
C GLU A 111 -9.94 -2.55 -5.75
N PHE A 112 -8.91 -3.15 -6.34
CA PHE A 112 -8.05 -2.52 -7.33
C PHE A 112 -8.84 -2.12 -8.58
N LYS A 113 -9.73 -2.97 -9.09
CA LYS A 113 -10.62 -2.62 -10.21
C LYS A 113 -11.49 -1.41 -9.90
N LYS A 114 -12.00 -1.29 -8.67
CA LYS A 114 -12.78 -0.12 -8.22
C LYS A 114 -11.90 1.13 -8.04
N ALA A 115 -10.68 0.97 -7.54
CA ALA A 115 -9.76 2.08 -7.26
C ALA A 115 -9.03 2.60 -8.51
N ARG A 116 -8.81 1.75 -9.51
CA ARG A 116 -8.00 2.05 -10.72
C ARG A 116 -8.43 3.32 -11.45
N PRO A 117 -9.73 3.60 -11.70
CA PRO A 117 -10.13 4.85 -12.35
C PRO A 117 -9.70 6.09 -11.55
N PHE A 118 -9.78 6.02 -10.22
CA PHE A 118 -9.37 7.13 -9.34
C PHE A 118 -7.85 7.29 -9.31
N LEU A 119 -7.09 6.18 -9.30
CA LEU A 119 -5.63 6.21 -9.35
C LEU A 119 -5.11 6.78 -10.68
N GLU A 120 -5.70 6.37 -11.80
CA GLU A 120 -5.35 6.90 -13.12
C GLU A 120 -5.71 8.40 -13.25
N ALA A 121 -6.87 8.81 -12.75
CA ALA A 121 -7.27 10.21 -12.70
C ALA A 121 -6.33 11.04 -11.79
N ASN A 122 -5.96 10.51 -10.62
CA ASN A 122 -5.06 11.17 -9.69
C ASN A 122 -3.63 11.27 -10.22
N ARG A 123 -3.14 10.26 -10.96
CA ARG A 123 -1.82 10.30 -11.60
C ARG A 123 -1.73 11.36 -12.69
N LYS A 124 -2.77 11.51 -13.51
CA LYS A 124 -2.84 12.60 -14.50
C LYS A 124 -2.82 13.96 -13.80
N LYS A 125 -3.59 14.11 -12.72
CA LYS A 125 -3.59 15.33 -11.89
C LYS A 125 -2.24 15.60 -11.24
N SER A 126 -1.55 14.58 -10.73
CA SER A 126 -0.26 14.76 -10.05
C SER A 126 0.83 15.25 -11.00
N ILE A 127 0.84 14.77 -12.25
CA ILE A 127 1.77 15.27 -13.29
C ILE A 127 1.56 16.77 -13.53
N ILE A 128 0.30 17.20 -13.64
CA ILE A 128 -0.04 18.61 -13.84
C ILE A 128 0.35 19.45 -12.61
N VAL A 129 0.11 18.93 -11.40
CA VAL A 129 0.51 19.58 -10.14
C VAL A 129 2.02 19.76 -10.06
N GLU A 130 2.81 18.73 -10.38
CA GLU A 130 4.27 18.83 -10.35
C GLU A 130 4.81 19.76 -11.44
N ARG A 131 4.18 19.77 -12.62
CA ARG A 131 4.48 20.75 -13.66
C ARG A 131 4.19 22.18 -13.19
N ALA A 132 3.04 22.40 -12.55
CA ALA A 132 2.66 23.69 -11.97
C ALA A 132 3.68 24.18 -10.94
N LYS A 133 4.14 23.30 -10.05
CA LYS A 133 5.18 23.59 -9.05
C LYS A 133 6.51 23.93 -9.72
N THR A 134 6.90 23.20 -10.75
CA THR A 134 8.15 23.44 -11.49
C THR A 134 8.15 24.84 -12.10
N ILE A 135 7.07 25.21 -12.80
CA ILE A 135 6.90 26.53 -13.40
C ILE A 135 6.96 27.62 -12.32
N ALA A 136 6.20 27.46 -11.24
CA ALA A 136 6.16 28.44 -10.16
C ALA A 136 7.53 28.64 -9.50
N SER A 137 8.27 27.55 -9.28
CA SER A 137 9.64 27.59 -8.73
C SER A 137 10.57 28.40 -9.63
N GLN A 138 10.54 28.14 -10.94
CA GLN A 138 11.37 28.85 -11.92
C GLN A 138 11.08 30.35 -11.94
N ILE A 139 9.80 30.73 -11.91
CA ILE A 139 9.42 32.15 -11.94
C ILE A 139 9.78 32.84 -10.63
N TRP A 140 9.54 32.22 -9.47
CA TRP A 140 9.94 32.82 -8.18
C TRP A 140 11.45 32.94 -8.01
N GLN A 141 12.23 32.01 -8.55
CA GLN A 141 13.69 32.12 -8.55
C GLN A 141 14.19 33.30 -9.40
N ALA A 142 13.49 33.62 -10.48
CA ALA A 142 13.78 34.77 -11.32
C ALA A 142 13.21 36.10 -10.77
N ASP A 143 12.27 36.05 -9.82
CA ASP A 143 11.61 37.21 -9.20
C ASP A 143 12.49 37.87 -8.12
N THR A 144 13.55 38.54 -8.56
CA THR A 144 14.45 39.29 -7.67
C THR A 144 13.75 40.48 -6.98
N GLY A 145 12.68 41.00 -7.59
CA GLY A 145 11.86 42.09 -7.05
C GLY A 145 10.83 41.67 -6.00
N GLN A 146 10.68 40.36 -5.76
CA GLN A 146 9.67 39.79 -4.84
C GLN A 146 8.25 40.28 -5.14
N GLU A 147 7.94 40.41 -6.42
CA GLU A 147 6.72 41.01 -6.91
C GLU A 147 5.52 40.05 -6.86
N TYR A 148 5.76 38.75 -7.03
CA TYR A 148 4.70 37.78 -7.26
C TYR A 148 4.24 37.10 -5.97
N ARG A 149 3.02 37.43 -5.54
CA ARG A 149 2.29 36.70 -4.49
C ARG A 149 1.72 35.39 -5.03
N VAL A 150 1.36 34.47 -4.14
CA VAL A 150 0.83 33.13 -4.54
C VAL A 150 -0.35 33.24 -5.52
N THR A 151 -1.27 34.17 -5.33
CA THR A 151 -2.43 34.35 -6.23
C THR A 151 -2.02 34.86 -7.61
N ASP A 152 -1.01 35.71 -7.70
CA ASP A 152 -0.52 36.24 -8.98
C ASP A 152 0.31 35.18 -9.70
N MET A 153 1.14 34.44 -8.96
CA MET A 153 1.87 33.29 -9.48
C MET A 153 0.92 32.21 -10.03
N ALA A 154 -0.20 31.94 -9.34
CA ALA A 154 -1.19 30.97 -9.80
C ALA A 154 -1.82 31.37 -11.15
N LYS A 155 -2.01 32.66 -11.43
CA LYS A 155 -2.48 33.14 -12.73
C LYS A 155 -1.44 32.85 -13.82
N LEU A 156 -0.18 33.21 -13.58
CA LEU A 156 0.92 32.98 -14.53
C LEU A 156 1.10 31.50 -14.83
N VAL A 157 1.11 30.66 -13.80
CA VAL A 157 1.21 29.20 -13.92
C VAL A 157 0.03 28.64 -14.72
N MET A 158 -1.20 29.09 -14.43
CA MET A 158 -2.38 28.64 -15.17
C MET A 158 -2.31 29.02 -16.65
N ASP A 159 -1.84 30.23 -16.99
CA ASP A 159 -1.70 30.66 -18.38
C ASP A 159 -0.63 29.85 -19.12
N ILE A 160 0.49 29.52 -18.47
CA ILE A 160 1.54 28.66 -19.04
C ILE A 160 1.00 27.24 -19.27
N LEU A 161 0.32 26.65 -18.28
CA LEU A 161 -0.26 25.30 -18.42
C LEU A 161 -1.31 25.23 -19.54
N LYS A 162 -2.09 26.30 -19.77
CA LYS A 162 -3.01 26.40 -20.90
C LYS A 162 -2.27 26.44 -22.23
N ARG A 163 -1.18 27.22 -22.33
CA ARG A 163 -0.33 27.29 -23.53
C ARG A 163 0.36 25.95 -23.83
N GLU A 164 0.67 25.18 -22.79
CA GLU A 164 1.19 23.80 -22.91
C GLU A 164 0.11 22.78 -23.32
N GLY A 165 -1.14 23.19 -23.49
CA GLY A 165 -2.23 22.34 -23.98
C GLY A 165 -3.02 21.61 -22.89
N THR A 166 -2.92 22.01 -21.63
CA THR A 166 -3.69 21.40 -20.54
C THR A 166 -5.14 21.88 -20.57
N ALA A 167 -6.06 21.03 -21.06
CA ALA A 167 -7.44 21.42 -21.37
C ALA A 167 -8.44 21.42 -20.17
N ASP A 168 -8.03 20.98 -18.98
CA ASP A 168 -8.91 20.87 -17.80
C ASP A 168 -8.19 21.34 -16.53
N LEU A 169 -7.99 22.65 -16.43
CA LEU A 169 -7.37 23.26 -15.25
C LEU A 169 -8.44 23.69 -14.24
N PRO A 170 -8.23 23.45 -12.93
CA PRO A 170 -9.16 23.88 -11.91
C PRO A 170 -9.11 25.41 -11.73
N ALA A 171 -10.02 25.93 -10.90
CA ALA A 171 -10.03 27.34 -10.54
C ALA A 171 -8.68 27.80 -9.95
N ILE A 172 -8.35 29.07 -10.16
CA ILE A 172 -7.10 29.72 -9.69
C ILE A 172 -6.80 29.44 -8.22
N GLY A 173 -7.81 29.44 -7.34
CA GLY A 173 -7.61 29.15 -5.92
C GLY A 173 -6.99 27.77 -5.68
N ARG A 174 -7.40 26.77 -6.46
CA ARG A 174 -6.85 25.42 -6.36
C ARG A 174 -5.46 25.30 -6.96
N VAL A 175 -5.16 26.04 -8.03
CA VAL A 175 -3.79 26.14 -8.56
C VAL A 175 -2.86 26.84 -7.55
N ALA A 176 -3.35 27.86 -6.85
CA ALA A 176 -2.63 28.52 -5.76
C ALA A 176 -2.31 27.53 -4.62
N ASP A 177 -3.25 26.67 -4.24
CA ASP A 177 -3.01 25.63 -3.24
C ASP A 177 -1.92 24.64 -3.65
N TRP A 178 -1.81 24.29 -4.94
CA TRP A 178 -0.78 23.40 -5.45
C TRP A 178 0.65 23.95 -5.29
N ILE A 179 0.82 25.25 -5.49
CA ILE A 179 2.13 25.92 -5.50
C ILE A 179 2.49 26.54 -4.15
N LYS A 180 1.52 26.78 -3.26
CA LYS A 180 1.74 27.35 -1.92
C LYS A 180 2.83 26.64 -1.10
N PRO A 181 2.97 25.29 -1.11
CA PRO A 181 4.00 24.59 -0.35
C PRO A 181 5.44 24.93 -0.75
N ILE A 182 5.66 25.33 -2.01
CA ILE A 182 6.99 25.73 -2.52
C ILE A 182 7.17 27.24 -2.59
N ALA A 183 6.14 28.02 -2.26
CA ALA A 183 6.20 29.47 -2.32
C ALA A 183 7.23 30.01 -1.30
N PRO A 184 8.03 31.02 -1.67
CA PRO A 184 8.94 31.68 -0.74
C PRO A 184 8.15 32.44 0.34
N HIS A 185 8.79 32.71 1.48
CA HIS A 185 8.12 33.29 2.67
C HIS A 185 7.38 34.61 2.35
N TYR A 186 7.99 35.50 1.57
CA TYR A 186 7.36 36.77 1.18
C TYR A 186 6.06 36.55 0.40
N ALA A 187 5.99 35.54 -0.48
CA ALA A 187 4.84 35.30 -1.34
C ALA A 187 3.63 34.73 -0.57
N ARG A 188 3.86 34.10 0.58
CA ARG A 188 2.83 33.49 1.45
C ARG A 188 2.10 34.49 2.33
N LEU A 189 2.68 35.66 2.58
CA LEU A 189 2.09 36.66 3.46
C LEU A 189 0.81 37.23 2.84
N ALA A 190 -0.29 37.16 3.60
CA ALA A 190 -1.55 37.79 3.23
C ALA A 190 -1.40 39.31 3.33
N GLY A 191 -1.60 40.02 2.23
CA GLY A 191 -1.55 41.48 2.22
C GLY A 191 -1.68 42.05 0.82
N ARG A 192 -2.61 42.99 0.63
CA ARG A 192 -2.73 43.78 -0.60
C ARG A 192 -1.44 44.59 -0.78
N ARG A 193 -0.81 44.52 -1.96
CA ARG A 193 0.35 45.37 -2.33
C ARG A 193 -0.01 46.81 -1.96
N ARG A 194 0.78 47.47 -1.09
CA ARG A 194 0.58 48.90 -0.80
C ARG A 194 0.72 49.62 -2.14
N LYS A 195 -0.30 50.38 -2.54
CA LYS A 195 -0.16 51.33 -3.66
C LYS A 195 1.00 52.25 -3.29
N THR A 196 2.05 52.26 -4.08
CA THR A 196 3.10 53.28 -3.98
C THR A 196 2.45 54.65 -4.20
N PRO A 197 2.82 55.68 -3.40
CA PRO A 197 2.34 57.05 -3.59
C PRO A 197 2.72 57.62 -4.95
#